data_AF-A0A318CW36-F1
#
_entry.id   AF-A0A318CW36-F1
#
_cell.length_a   1.000
_cell.length_b   1.000
_cell.length_c   1.000
_cell.angle_alpha   90.00
_cell.angle_beta   90.00
_cell.angle_gamma   90.00
#
_symmetry.space_group_name_H-M   'P 1'
#
loop_
_entity.id
_entity.type
_entity.pdbx_description
1 polymer ?
#
loop_
_entity_poly.entity_id
_entity_poly.type
_entity_poly.pdbx_seq_one_letter_code
_entity_poly.pdbx_strand_id
1 'polypeptide(L)'
;MNNQDKLPQHSKSFSLKRISAFIGLAGIIIAAIVGGSQIIHQVQQSRKINKEVKMFLEVGDRFTEQFKLNKAIEEYQKALELDKDNIDANRRIISAMCQKLYLEIGPFPEVNDVLSRIYQMQALNSHLRNDIELLIEEARLLIYDDSWYDALNVLETAHKIAPSDPEVLALLGLVRALTSPKDRVEGFDLLARAIESHPNKALYHYYRAQALEHAQDDAESIREYYQAAKLLTGQDIRSYRLHNKAIKKLDDIFMRFFRDDGALTSRLNMPLEERALIYEYLIVKYEKLPSRFRALAESRNGYLATLYYGFGDFEKADREIRKTFENWHINYKDAIENWKVHVKKIPWIELHIKILEEGGLYPNSLTDARNYLKAYYEEKKKGEEAEKYRKIFELDEYGRRYKVGLKVPNRESDEGILVVHVFEGYPFDKAGIRKGDMILEIAHRKVQRPFDIERVLTKFKPGNDIPVKVKRGNEILFLTLIIE
;
A
#
# COMPACT_ATOMS: atom_id res chain seq x y z
N MET A 1 119.72 33.10 -57.90
CA MET A 1 118.29 33.09 -58.29
C MET A 1 117.84 31.64 -58.23
N ASN A 2 117.20 31.23 -57.15
CA ASN A 2 115.76 30.87 -57.04
C ASN A 2 115.69 29.36 -56.73
N ASN A 3 114.85 28.81 -55.86
CA ASN A 3 113.89 29.37 -54.91
C ASN A 3 113.47 28.24 -53.94
N GLN A 4 113.36 28.60 -52.66
CA GLN A 4 112.37 28.20 -51.64
C GLN A 4 111.85 26.75 -51.45
N ASP A 5 112.01 26.32 -50.19
CA ASP A 5 111.02 25.73 -49.26
C ASP A 5 110.31 24.39 -49.56
N LYS A 6 110.43 23.42 -48.64
CA LYS A 6 109.48 23.19 -47.52
C LYS A 6 109.78 21.93 -46.68
N LEU A 7 109.65 22.09 -45.36
CA LEU A 7 109.54 21.06 -44.32
C LEU A 7 108.21 20.27 -44.41
N PRO A 8 108.11 19.05 -43.84
CA PRO A 8 106.85 18.32 -43.74
C PRO A 8 105.99 18.77 -42.54
N GLN A 9 104.73 19.15 -42.79
CA GLN A 9 103.73 19.38 -41.75
C GLN A 9 102.87 18.12 -41.53
N HIS A 10 102.93 17.58 -40.31
CA HIS A 10 101.82 16.82 -39.73
C HIS A 10 100.75 17.83 -39.25
N SER A 11 99.52 17.74 -39.76
CA SER A 11 98.35 18.27 -39.06
C SER A 11 97.17 17.31 -39.17
N LYS A 12 96.62 16.94 -38.01
CA LYS A 12 95.48 16.05 -37.81
C LYS A 12 94.21 16.78 -38.24
N SER A 13 93.48 16.27 -39.24
CA SER A 13 92.07 16.62 -39.43
C SER A 13 91.20 15.64 -38.62
N PHE A 14 90.72 16.08 -37.45
CA PHE A 14 89.73 15.34 -36.68
C PHE A 14 88.36 15.53 -37.34
N SER A 15 87.74 14.43 -37.75
CA SER A 15 86.60 14.45 -38.68
C SER A 15 85.30 14.93 -38.03
N LEU A 16 84.73 16.03 -38.54
CA LEU A 16 83.39 16.53 -38.23
C LEU A 16 82.25 15.53 -38.57
N LYS A 17 82.51 14.55 -39.47
CA LYS A 17 81.52 13.53 -39.88
C LYS A 17 81.21 12.46 -38.82
N ARG A 18 82.07 12.24 -37.81
CA ARG A 18 81.79 11.31 -36.70
C ARG A 18 80.92 11.92 -35.60
N ILE A 19 80.93 13.24 -35.46
CA ILE A 19 80.18 13.96 -34.42
C ILE A 19 78.69 14.08 -34.81
N SER A 20 78.36 14.28 -36.09
CA SER A 20 76.97 14.35 -36.55
C SER A 20 76.21 13.02 -36.45
N ALA A 21 76.87 11.88 -36.73
CA ALA A 21 76.27 10.55 -36.58
C ALA A 21 76.01 10.17 -35.11
N PHE A 22 76.87 10.61 -34.18
CA PHE A 22 76.71 10.37 -32.74
C PHE A 22 75.58 11.22 -32.13
N ILE A 23 75.41 12.47 -32.58
CA ILE A 23 74.31 13.35 -32.18
C ILE A 23 72.96 12.81 -32.69
N GLY A 24 72.92 12.27 -33.91
CA GLY A 24 71.71 11.63 -34.46
C GLY A 24 71.28 10.38 -33.70
N LEU A 25 72.23 9.49 -33.36
CA LEU A 25 71.93 8.26 -32.61
C LEU A 25 71.56 8.57 -31.14
N ALA A 26 72.26 9.53 -30.51
CA ALA A 26 71.94 10.00 -29.17
C ALA A 26 70.55 10.69 -29.14
N GLY A 27 70.20 11.46 -30.17
CA GLY A 27 68.88 12.06 -30.32
C GLY A 27 67.75 11.04 -30.45
N ILE A 28 67.96 9.93 -31.17
CA ILE A 28 67.00 8.83 -31.30
C ILE A 28 66.86 8.06 -29.98
N ILE A 29 67.95 7.80 -29.27
CA ILE A 29 67.95 7.14 -27.95
C ILE A 29 67.28 8.05 -26.91
N ILE A 30 67.57 9.35 -26.89
CA ILE A 30 66.91 10.32 -26.02
C ILE A 30 65.42 10.43 -26.38
N ALA A 31 65.04 10.48 -27.65
CA ALA A 31 63.64 10.49 -28.06
C ALA A 31 62.90 9.19 -27.68
N ALA A 32 63.56 8.03 -27.71
CA ALA A 32 63.01 6.76 -27.27
C ALA A 32 62.92 6.65 -25.74
N ILE A 33 63.89 7.19 -25.00
CA ILE A 33 63.89 7.22 -23.53
C ILE A 33 62.90 8.27 -23.00
N VAL A 34 62.81 9.44 -23.62
CA VAL A 34 61.85 10.52 -23.28
C VAL A 34 60.45 10.14 -23.72
N GLY A 35 60.28 9.59 -24.93
CA GLY A 35 59.01 9.03 -25.38
C GLY A 35 58.56 7.84 -24.53
N GLY A 36 59.49 6.95 -24.17
CA GLY A 36 59.23 5.83 -23.27
C GLY A 36 58.91 6.26 -21.84
N SER A 37 59.60 7.25 -21.28
CA SER A 37 59.31 7.78 -19.95
C SER A 37 57.98 8.55 -19.90
N GLN A 38 57.65 9.27 -20.97
CA GLN A 38 56.36 9.96 -21.11
C GLN A 38 55.20 8.96 -21.25
N ILE A 39 55.39 7.86 -22.01
CA ILE A 39 54.43 6.75 -22.07
C ILE A 39 54.30 6.06 -20.71
N ILE A 40 55.39 5.77 -20.01
CA ILE A 40 55.35 5.16 -18.67
C ILE A 40 54.61 6.07 -17.69
N HIS A 41 54.88 7.37 -17.71
CA HIS A 41 54.19 8.34 -16.87
C HIS A 41 52.68 8.42 -17.21
N GLN A 42 52.33 8.46 -18.49
CA GLN A 42 50.93 8.42 -18.94
C GLN A 42 50.21 7.13 -18.52
N VAL A 43 50.88 5.98 -18.63
CA VAL A 43 50.36 4.68 -18.20
C VAL A 43 50.19 4.63 -16.68
N GLN A 44 51.14 5.17 -15.91
CA GLN A 44 51.02 5.25 -14.44
C GLN A 44 49.87 6.18 -14.02
N GLN A 45 49.73 7.32 -14.67
CA GLN A 45 48.65 8.28 -14.42
C GLN A 45 47.29 7.68 -14.78
N SER A 46 47.17 7.03 -15.95
CA SER A 46 45.96 6.31 -16.36
C SER A 46 45.61 5.18 -15.38
N ARG A 47 46.60 4.39 -14.92
CA ARG A 47 46.39 3.36 -13.88
C ARG A 47 45.87 3.95 -12.57
N LYS A 48 46.40 5.11 -12.15
CA LYS A 48 45.95 5.80 -10.95
C LYS A 48 44.51 6.28 -11.08
N ILE A 49 44.18 6.94 -12.20
CA ILE A 49 42.82 7.37 -12.54
C ILE A 49 41.86 6.17 -12.54
N ASN A 50 42.21 5.08 -13.22
CA ASN A 50 41.38 3.87 -13.27
C ASN A 50 41.14 3.27 -11.88
N LYS A 51 42.14 3.33 -10.99
CA LYS A 51 42.00 2.86 -9.60
C LYS A 51 41.05 3.75 -8.80
N GLU A 52 41.13 5.06 -8.97
CA GLU A 52 40.24 6.03 -8.29
C GLU A 52 38.81 5.95 -8.82
N VAL A 53 38.63 5.86 -10.14
CA VAL A 53 37.34 5.60 -10.79
C VAL A 53 36.71 4.34 -10.21
N LYS A 54 37.45 3.21 -10.18
CA LYS A 54 36.97 1.95 -9.62
C LYS A 54 36.56 2.08 -8.15
N MET A 55 37.33 2.81 -7.35
CA MET A 55 37.00 3.07 -5.95
C MET A 55 35.66 3.81 -5.81
N PHE A 56 35.44 4.87 -6.59
CA PHE A 56 34.16 5.60 -6.55
C PHE A 56 32.98 4.73 -7.00
N LEU A 57 33.17 3.90 -8.03
CA LEU A 57 32.14 2.94 -8.46
C LEU A 57 31.80 1.95 -7.34
N GLU A 58 32.80 1.35 -6.68
CA GLU A 58 32.58 0.41 -5.58
C GLU A 58 31.88 1.06 -4.37
N VAL A 59 32.21 2.30 -4.03
CA VAL A 59 31.53 3.04 -2.95
C VAL A 59 30.08 3.33 -3.33
N GLY A 60 29.84 3.76 -4.57
CA GLY A 60 28.49 3.98 -5.09
C GLY A 60 27.65 2.69 -5.12
N ASP A 61 28.26 1.56 -5.49
CA ASP A 61 27.61 0.24 -5.49
C ASP A 61 27.14 -0.11 -4.06
N ARG A 62 27.98 0.12 -3.03
CA ARG A 62 27.58 -0.08 -1.62
C ARG A 62 26.46 0.86 -1.16
N PHE A 63 26.42 2.10 -1.64
CA PHE A 63 25.30 2.99 -1.36
C PHE A 63 24.01 2.52 -2.04
N THR A 64 24.11 1.97 -3.25
CA THR A 64 22.98 1.40 -4.00
C THR A 64 22.38 0.19 -3.27
N GLU A 65 23.23 -0.71 -2.75
CA GLU A 65 22.81 -1.85 -1.91
C GLU A 65 22.02 -1.40 -0.66
N GLN A 66 22.37 -0.22 -0.12
CA GLN A 66 21.67 0.39 1.02
C GLN A 66 20.47 1.26 0.61
N PHE A 67 20.09 1.27 -0.67
CA PHE A 67 19.05 2.14 -1.26
C PHE A 67 19.29 3.66 -1.04
N LYS A 68 20.55 4.07 -0.82
CA LYS A 68 20.95 5.48 -0.69
C LYS A 68 21.29 6.06 -2.06
N LEU A 69 20.30 6.11 -2.94
CA LEU A 69 20.50 6.35 -4.38
C LEU A 69 21.12 7.72 -4.71
N ASN A 70 20.73 8.79 -4.02
CA ASN A 70 21.34 10.11 -4.24
C ASN A 70 22.85 10.10 -3.94
N LYS A 71 23.27 9.43 -2.86
CA LYS A 71 24.70 9.28 -2.52
C LYS A 71 25.43 8.40 -3.52
N ALA A 72 24.78 7.33 -4.01
CA ALA A 72 25.36 6.49 -5.05
C ALA A 72 25.63 7.30 -6.33
N ILE A 73 24.65 8.10 -6.77
CA ILE A 73 24.78 8.99 -7.94
C ILE A 73 25.92 10.00 -7.73
N GLU A 74 26.02 10.63 -6.56
CA GLU A 74 27.12 11.55 -6.23
C GLU A 74 28.50 10.87 -6.34
N GLU A 75 28.65 9.63 -5.86
CA GLU A 75 29.92 8.90 -6.00
C GLU A 75 30.22 8.53 -7.45
N TYR A 76 29.23 8.08 -8.23
CA TYR A 76 29.43 7.80 -9.65
C TYR A 76 29.76 9.07 -10.45
N GLN A 77 29.23 10.23 -10.07
CA GLN A 77 29.57 11.51 -10.68
C GLN A 77 31.04 11.87 -10.47
N LYS A 78 31.62 11.59 -9.30
CA LYS A 78 33.07 11.76 -9.07
C LYS A 78 33.92 10.87 -9.98
N ALA A 79 33.44 9.67 -10.33
CA ALA A 79 34.09 8.84 -11.33
C ALA A 79 34.10 9.52 -12.72
N LEU A 80 33.00 10.20 -13.09
CA LEU A 80 32.92 10.96 -14.35
C LEU A 80 33.72 12.26 -14.35
N GLU A 81 33.98 12.86 -13.19
CA GLU A 81 34.91 14.00 -13.09
C GLU A 81 36.35 13.60 -13.48
N LEU A 82 36.73 12.35 -13.19
CA LEU A 82 38.03 11.79 -13.54
C LEU A 82 38.09 11.23 -14.96
N ASP A 83 37.01 10.60 -15.43
CA ASP A 83 36.88 10.01 -16.76
C ASP A 83 35.48 10.27 -17.32
N LYS A 84 35.34 11.36 -18.10
CA LYS A 84 34.04 11.90 -18.53
C LYS A 84 33.22 10.94 -19.39
N ASP A 85 33.89 10.07 -20.14
CA ASP A 85 33.25 9.15 -21.08
C ASP A 85 33.12 7.73 -20.50
N ASN A 86 33.34 7.57 -19.19
CA ASN A 86 33.32 6.26 -18.53
C ASN A 86 31.94 5.59 -18.63
N ILE A 87 31.84 4.55 -19.47
CA ILE A 87 30.57 3.87 -19.76
C ILE A 87 29.96 3.25 -18.49
N ASP A 88 30.80 2.64 -17.65
CA ASP A 88 30.39 1.96 -16.41
C ASP A 88 29.78 2.92 -15.39
N ALA A 89 30.41 4.08 -15.19
CA ALA A 89 29.87 5.13 -14.32
C ALA A 89 28.55 5.66 -14.86
N ASN A 90 28.47 5.89 -16.19
CA ASN A 90 27.24 6.36 -16.79
C ASN A 90 26.08 5.35 -16.66
N ARG A 91 26.32 4.05 -16.90
CA ARG A 91 25.32 2.97 -16.71
C ARG A 91 24.83 2.90 -15.28
N ARG A 92 25.74 2.98 -14.30
CA ARG A 92 25.39 2.97 -12.87
C ARG A 92 24.55 4.17 -12.45
N ILE A 93 24.85 5.36 -12.99
CA ILE A 93 24.02 6.55 -12.80
C ILE A 93 22.62 6.34 -13.38
N ILE A 94 22.51 5.88 -14.63
CA ILE A 94 21.21 5.59 -15.26
C ILE A 94 20.41 4.60 -14.41
N SER A 95 21.02 3.49 -14.00
CA SER A 95 20.36 2.48 -13.16
C SER A 95 19.90 3.07 -11.81
N ALA A 96 20.74 3.87 -11.15
CA ALA A 96 20.38 4.50 -9.88
C ALA A 96 19.27 5.54 -10.03
N MET A 97 19.30 6.34 -11.10
CA MET A 97 18.25 7.30 -11.43
C MET A 97 16.93 6.59 -11.75
N CYS A 98 16.94 5.53 -12.56
CA CYS A 98 15.75 4.72 -12.84
C CYS A 98 15.19 4.10 -11.56
N GLN A 99 16.06 3.55 -10.71
CA GLN A 99 15.63 3.01 -9.43
C GLN A 99 15.00 4.11 -8.54
N LYS A 100 15.56 5.32 -8.53
CA LYS A 100 15.00 6.46 -7.81
C LYS A 100 13.62 6.83 -8.36
N LEU A 101 13.49 6.94 -9.69
CA LEU A 101 12.22 7.23 -10.38
C LEU A 101 11.14 6.22 -10.02
N TYR A 102 11.44 4.92 -10.06
CA TYR A 102 10.49 3.89 -9.65
C TYR A 102 10.20 3.90 -8.13
N LEU A 103 11.08 4.52 -7.34
CA LEU A 103 10.97 4.69 -5.89
C LEU A 103 10.33 6.03 -5.44
N GLU A 104 10.26 7.06 -6.25
CA GLU A 104 9.69 8.35 -5.84
C GLU A 104 8.49 8.63 -6.73
N ILE A 105 7.29 8.76 -6.13
CA ILE A 105 6.11 9.24 -6.86
C ILE A 105 6.31 10.76 -6.97
N GLY A 106 7.13 11.17 -7.94
CA GLY A 106 7.49 12.56 -8.22
C GLY A 106 7.16 12.93 -9.67
N PRO A 107 7.16 14.23 -10.01
CA PRO A 107 6.84 14.69 -11.36
C PRO A 107 7.85 14.18 -12.40
N PHE A 108 7.42 14.22 -13.66
CA PHE A 108 8.13 13.72 -14.86
C PHE A 108 9.48 14.35 -15.28
N PRO A 109 10.02 15.47 -14.71
CA PRO A 109 11.27 16.07 -15.21
C PRO A 109 12.47 15.12 -15.24
N GLU A 110 12.53 14.17 -14.30
CA GLU A 110 13.68 13.28 -14.16
C GLU A 110 13.78 12.23 -15.29
N VAL A 111 12.68 11.91 -15.98
CA VAL A 111 12.70 10.93 -17.10
C VAL A 111 13.51 11.48 -18.28
N ASN A 112 13.27 12.73 -18.65
CA ASN A 112 13.97 13.40 -19.75
C ASN A 112 15.47 13.53 -19.48
N ASP A 113 15.87 13.71 -18.22
CA ASP A 113 17.28 13.76 -17.83
C ASP A 113 17.97 12.41 -18.05
N VAL A 114 17.29 11.30 -17.70
CA VAL A 114 17.82 9.95 -17.93
C VAL A 114 17.89 9.63 -19.42
N LEU A 115 16.82 9.90 -20.17
CA LEU A 115 16.80 9.68 -21.63
C LEU A 115 17.88 10.50 -22.34
N SER A 116 18.04 11.78 -21.97
CA SER A 116 19.10 12.64 -22.52
C SER A 116 20.49 12.05 -22.29
N ARG A 117 20.71 11.48 -21.11
CA ARG A 117 21.97 10.81 -20.75
C ARG A 117 22.20 9.53 -21.56
N ILE A 118 21.15 8.72 -21.78
CA ILE A 118 21.20 7.55 -22.67
C ILE A 118 21.59 7.96 -24.10
N TYR A 119 20.91 8.97 -24.66
CA TYR A 119 21.18 9.44 -26.02
C TYR A 119 22.58 10.03 -26.18
N GLN A 120 23.07 10.77 -25.18
CA GLN A 120 24.45 11.27 -25.17
C GLN A 120 25.47 10.12 -25.18
N MET A 121 25.26 9.08 -24.37
CA MET A 121 26.14 7.90 -24.38
C MET A 121 26.15 7.20 -25.75
N GLN A 122 24.99 6.98 -26.34
CA GLN A 122 24.83 6.35 -27.67
C GLN A 122 25.40 7.21 -28.80
N ALA A 123 25.39 8.54 -28.65
CA ALA A 123 25.98 9.47 -29.61
C ALA A 123 27.51 9.43 -29.57
N LEU A 124 28.10 9.37 -28.37
CA LEU A 124 29.55 9.30 -28.16
C LEU A 124 30.11 7.90 -28.46
N ASN A 125 29.31 6.85 -28.25
CA ASN A 125 29.72 5.46 -28.40
C ASN A 125 28.73 4.72 -29.31
N SER A 126 28.98 4.73 -30.63
CA SER A 126 28.04 4.20 -31.63
C SER A 126 27.66 2.73 -31.45
N HIS A 127 28.55 1.90 -30.89
CA HIS A 127 28.28 0.50 -30.59
C HIS A 127 27.18 0.31 -29.51
N LEU A 128 26.99 1.30 -28.63
CA LEU A 128 25.95 1.26 -27.60
C LEU A 128 24.53 1.45 -28.15
N ARG A 129 24.37 1.88 -29.41
CA ARG A 129 23.05 2.01 -30.06
C ARG A 129 22.32 0.67 -30.21
N ASN A 130 23.08 -0.43 -30.25
CA ASN A 130 22.57 -1.79 -30.37
C ASN A 130 22.73 -2.58 -29.07
N ASP A 131 23.06 -1.91 -27.97
CA ASP A 131 23.20 -2.56 -26.66
C ASP A 131 21.81 -2.87 -26.10
N ILE A 132 21.51 -4.16 -25.95
CA ILE A 132 20.18 -4.64 -25.56
C ILE A 132 19.74 -4.11 -24.19
N GLU A 133 20.64 -4.09 -23.19
CA GLU A 133 20.31 -3.60 -21.86
C GLU A 133 19.91 -2.12 -21.90
N LEU A 134 20.65 -1.31 -22.66
CA LEU A 134 20.37 0.11 -22.79
C LEU A 134 19.05 0.38 -23.54
N LEU A 135 18.79 -0.38 -24.61
CA LEU A 135 17.52 -0.30 -25.35
C LEU A 135 16.32 -0.72 -24.49
N ILE A 136 16.47 -1.73 -23.64
CA ILE A 136 15.43 -2.15 -22.68
C ILE A 136 15.15 -1.03 -21.68
N GLU A 137 16.17 -0.39 -21.12
CA GLU A 137 15.98 0.70 -20.17
C GLU A 137 15.35 1.94 -20.83
N GLU A 138 15.80 2.30 -22.03
CA GLU A 138 15.18 3.35 -22.86
C GLU A 138 13.69 3.08 -23.07
N ALA A 139 13.34 1.86 -23.50
CA ALA A 139 11.95 1.46 -23.69
C ALA A 139 11.11 1.53 -22.41
N ARG A 140 11.66 1.12 -21.25
CA ARG A 140 10.94 1.22 -19.96
C ARG A 140 10.67 2.67 -19.57
N LEU A 141 11.63 3.57 -19.78
CA LEU A 141 11.47 5.00 -19.50
C LEU A 141 10.41 5.62 -20.39
N LEU A 142 10.41 5.27 -21.70
CA LEU A 142 9.39 5.73 -22.64
C LEU A 142 8.01 5.19 -22.28
N ILE A 143 7.88 3.93 -21.85
CA ILE A 143 6.64 3.36 -21.32
C ILE A 143 6.18 4.11 -20.06
N TYR A 144 7.11 4.43 -19.16
CA TYR A 144 6.82 5.17 -17.93
C TYR A 144 6.32 6.60 -18.22
N ASP A 145 6.77 7.20 -19.32
CA ASP A 145 6.36 8.54 -19.79
C ASP A 145 5.15 8.51 -20.75
N ASP A 146 4.45 7.37 -20.86
CA ASP A 146 3.32 7.16 -21.78
C ASP A 146 3.67 7.39 -23.28
N SER A 147 4.95 7.35 -23.65
CA SER A 147 5.46 7.51 -25.01
C SER A 147 5.48 6.18 -25.78
N TRP A 148 4.30 5.58 -25.95
CA TRP A 148 4.12 4.21 -26.46
C TRP A 148 4.68 3.94 -27.86
N TYR A 149 4.60 4.92 -28.77
CA TYR A 149 5.11 4.77 -30.14
C TYR A 149 6.64 4.74 -30.18
N ASP A 150 7.30 5.59 -29.41
CA ASP A 150 8.75 5.60 -29.31
C ASP A 150 9.26 4.33 -28.64
N ALA A 151 8.60 3.90 -27.55
CA ALA A 151 8.88 2.62 -26.90
C ALA A 151 8.76 1.44 -27.88
N LEU A 152 7.72 1.42 -28.72
CA LEU A 152 7.53 0.39 -29.74
C LEU A 152 8.71 0.35 -30.72
N ASN A 153 9.14 1.50 -31.25
CA ASN A 153 10.25 1.59 -32.20
C ASN A 153 11.58 1.07 -31.60
N VAL A 154 11.85 1.43 -30.34
CA VAL A 154 13.03 0.97 -29.60
C VAL A 154 12.95 -0.55 -29.38
N LEU A 155 11.81 -1.07 -28.96
CA LEU A 155 11.60 -2.49 -28.71
C LEU A 155 11.65 -3.34 -29.99
N GLU A 156 11.18 -2.82 -31.12
CA GLU A 156 11.34 -3.50 -32.42
C GLU A 156 12.81 -3.59 -32.84
N THR A 157 13.60 -2.58 -32.53
CA THR A 157 15.05 -2.60 -32.75
C THR A 157 15.71 -3.63 -31.84
N ALA A 158 15.38 -3.64 -30.54
CA ALA A 158 15.87 -4.63 -29.60
C ALA A 158 15.49 -6.07 -30.02
N HIS A 159 14.26 -6.28 -30.49
CA HIS A 159 13.77 -7.60 -30.91
C HIS A 159 14.49 -8.13 -32.16
N LYS A 160 14.88 -7.25 -33.10
CA LYS A 160 15.70 -7.65 -34.25
C LYS A 160 17.08 -8.14 -33.83
N ILE A 161 17.65 -7.55 -32.78
CA ILE A 161 18.98 -7.89 -32.28
C ILE A 161 18.93 -9.15 -31.40
N ALA A 162 17.92 -9.25 -30.52
CA ALA A 162 17.76 -10.35 -29.57
C ALA A 162 16.31 -10.90 -29.55
N PRO A 163 15.91 -11.69 -30.56
CA PRO A 163 14.52 -12.10 -30.77
C PRO A 163 13.99 -13.10 -29.74
N SER A 164 14.86 -13.70 -28.94
CA SER A 164 14.51 -14.65 -27.88
C SER A 164 14.78 -14.09 -26.48
N ASP A 165 15.19 -12.82 -26.37
CA ASP A 165 15.40 -12.21 -25.06
C ASP A 165 14.06 -12.05 -24.34
N PRO A 166 13.91 -12.62 -23.13
CA PRO A 166 12.62 -12.67 -22.44
C PRO A 166 12.11 -11.28 -22.03
N GLU A 167 13.00 -10.33 -21.75
CA GLU A 167 12.61 -9.00 -21.32
C GLU A 167 12.14 -8.16 -22.52
N VAL A 168 12.83 -8.29 -23.66
CA VAL A 168 12.40 -7.71 -24.93
C VAL A 168 11.03 -8.26 -25.33
N LEU A 169 10.84 -9.58 -25.26
CA LEU A 169 9.56 -10.22 -25.55
C LEU A 169 8.44 -9.71 -24.63
N ALA A 170 8.69 -9.60 -23.33
CA ALA A 170 7.70 -9.15 -22.36
C ALA A 170 7.28 -7.68 -22.60
N LEU A 171 8.25 -6.78 -22.80
CA LEU A 171 7.98 -5.35 -23.02
C LEU A 171 7.34 -5.10 -24.39
N LEU A 172 7.86 -5.71 -25.47
CA LEU A 172 7.26 -5.58 -26.80
C LEU A 172 5.85 -6.15 -26.81
N GLY A 173 5.65 -7.29 -26.14
CA GLY A 173 4.35 -7.92 -25.99
C GLY A 173 3.33 -7.02 -25.27
N LEU A 174 3.74 -6.40 -24.16
CA LEU A 174 2.94 -5.40 -23.44
C LEU A 174 2.55 -4.24 -24.36
N VAL A 175 3.53 -3.59 -24.98
CA VAL A 175 3.29 -2.39 -25.79
C VAL A 175 2.35 -2.71 -26.95
N ARG A 176 2.58 -3.81 -27.69
CA ARG A 176 1.70 -4.22 -28.79
C ARG A 176 0.28 -4.56 -28.33
N ALA A 177 0.12 -5.15 -27.15
CA ALA A 177 -1.20 -5.44 -26.59
C ALA A 177 -1.99 -4.17 -26.22
N LEU A 178 -1.29 -3.09 -25.88
CA LEU A 178 -1.89 -1.82 -25.47
C LEU A 178 -2.10 -0.83 -26.63
N THR A 179 -1.33 -0.92 -27.73
CA THR A 179 -1.38 0.07 -28.81
C THR A 179 -2.53 -0.13 -29.79
N SER A 180 -2.78 -1.38 -30.24
CA SER A 180 -3.73 -1.65 -31.32
C SER A 180 -4.39 -3.03 -31.17
N PRO A 181 -5.71 -3.16 -31.45
CA PRO A 181 -6.38 -4.46 -31.50
C PRO A 181 -5.75 -5.43 -32.50
N LYS A 182 -5.17 -4.93 -33.60
CA LYS A 182 -4.51 -5.76 -34.63
C LYS A 182 -3.25 -6.42 -34.09
N ASP A 183 -2.44 -5.67 -33.34
CA ASP A 183 -1.14 -6.12 -32.84
C ASP A 183 -1.26 -6.86 -31.50
N ARG A 184 -2.46 -6.81 -30.88
CA ARG A 184 -2.72 -7.41 -29.58
C ARG A 184 -2.54 -8.92 -29.53
N VAL A 185 -2.93 -9.63 -30.57
CA VAL A 185 -2.78 -11.10 -30.63
C VAL A 185 -1.30 -11.47 -30.58
N GLU A 186 -0.48 -10.79 -31.37
CA GLU A 186 0.98 -10.97 -31.35
C GLU A 186 1.56 -10.52 -30.00
N GLY A 187 1.03 -9.45 -29.42
CA GLY A 187 1.42 -9.00 -28.08
C GLY A 187 1.24 -10.08 -27.01
N PHE A 188 0.10 -10.78 -27.03
CA PHE A 188 -0.17 -11.89 -26.11
C PHE A 188 0.72 -13.11 -26.35
N ASP A 189 1.08 -13.42 -27.59
CA ASP A 189 2.03 -14.50 -27.93
C ASP A 189 3.43 -14.20 -27.38
N LEU A 190 3.93 -12.97 -27.59
CA LEU A 190 5.22 -12.53 -27.07
C LEU A 190 5.27 -12.60 -25.54
N LEU A 191 4.20 -12.15 -24.86
CA LEU A 191 4.06 -12.26 -23.41
C LEU A 191 4.03 -13.71 -22.93
N ALA A 192 3.33 -14.60 -23.65
CA ALA A 192 3.28 -16.02 -23.31
C ALA A 192 4.68 -16.66 -23.39
N ARG A 193 5.43 -16.40 -24.46
CA ARG A 193 6.80 -16.89 -24.64
C ARG A 193 7.76 -16.36 -23.56
N ALA A 194 7.61 -15.09 -23.16
CA ALA A 194 8.38 -14.53 -22.06
C ALA A 194 8.09 -15.27 -20.73
N ILE A 195 6.82 -15.51 -20.42
CA ILE A 195 6.41 -16.25 -19.21
C ILE A 195 6.88 -17.71 -19.26
N GLU A 196 6.74 -18.39 -20.39
CA GLU A 196 7.20 -19.77 -20.56
C GLU A 196 8.71 -19.91 -20.27
N SER A 197 9.50 -18.93 -20.70
CA SER A 197 10.94 -18.92 -20.43
C SER A 197 11.28 -18.65 -18.97
N HIS A 198 10.48 -17.84 -18.27
CA HIS A 198 10.72 -17.41 -16.89
C HIS A 198 9.41 -17.37 -16.06
N PRO A 199 8.83 -18.53 -15.72
CA PRO A 199 7.48 -18.61 -15.15
C PRO A 199 7.35 -18.04 -13.74
N ASN A 200 8.47 -17.79 -13.06
CA ASN A 200 8.48 -17.18 -11.72
C ASN A 200 8.76 -15.67 -11.75
N LYS A 201 8.87 -15.06 -12.93
CA LYS A 201 9.10 -13.62 -13.07
C LYS A 201 7.77 -12.87 -12.91
N ALA A 202 7.50 -12.39 -11.71
CA ALA A 202 6.26 -11.67 -11.36
C ALA A 202 5.92 -10.51 -12.31
N LEU A 203 6.92 -9.82 -12.85
CA LEU A 203 6.74 -8.69 -13.75
C LEU A 203 6.08 -9.10 -15.08
N TYR A 204 6.36 -10.31 -15.58
CA TYR A 204 5.79 -10.78 -16.85
C TYR A 204 4.30 -11.09 -16.69
N HIS A 205 3.92 -11.70 -15.56
CA HIS A 205 2.52 -11.85 -15.17
C HIS A 205 1.82 -10.50 -15.01
N TYR A 206 2.48 -9.51 -14.39
CA TYR A 206 1.92 -8.16 -14.25
C TYR A 206 1.66 -7.51 -15.62
N TYR A 207 2.61 -7.59 -16.55
CA TYR A 207 2.43 -7.07 -17.92
C TYR A 207 1.31 -7.77 -18.68
N ARG A 208 1.22 -9.10 -18.57
CA ARG A 208 0.12 -9.87 -19.15
C ARG A 208 -1.22 -9.48 -18.56
N ALA A 209 -1.29 -9.28 -17.25
CA ALA A 209 -2.50 -8.82 -16.57
C ALA A 209 -2.98 -7.45 -17.07
N GLN A 210 -2.07 -6.50 -17.28
CA GLN A 210 -2.38 -5.18 -17.84
C GLN A 210 -2.91 -5.28 -19.27
N ALA A 211 -2.27 -6.11 -20.10
CA ALA A 211 -2.71 -6.36 -21.47
C ALA A 211 -4.12 -6.97 -21.51
N LEU A 212 -4.42 -7.93 -20.64
CA LEU A 212 -5.75 -8.55 -20.51
C LEU A 212 -6.80 -7.58 -19.97
N GLU A 213 -6.46 -6.75 -18.99
CA GLU A 213 -7.34 -5.69 -18.46
C GLU A 213 -7.74 -4.72 -19.59
N HIS A 214 -6.77 -4.29 -20.39
CA HIS A 214 -7.01 -3.42 -21.55
C HIS A 214 -7.85 -4.11 -22.63
N ALA A 215 -7.71 -5.43 -22.78
CA ALA A 215 -8.53 -6.25 -23.66
C ALA A 215 -9.94 -6.55 -23.09
N GLN A 216 -10.25 -6.11 -21.87
CA GLN A 216 -11.49 -6.39 -21.13
C GLN A 216 -11.69 -7.88 -20.81
N ASP A 217 -10.61 -8.67 -20.76
CA ASP A 217 -10.63 -10.03 -20.23
C ASP A 217 -10.38 -9.98 -18.71
N ASP A 218 -11.40 -9.55 -17.98
CA ASP A 218 -11.31 -9.30 -16.54
C ASP A 218 -10.97 -10.58 -15.75
N ALA A 219 -11.44 -11.74 -16.20
CA ALA A 219 -11.21 -13.00 -15.50
C ALA A 219 -9.74 -13.42 -15.58
N GLU A 220 -9.16 -13.41 -16.78
CA GLU A 220 -7.76 -13.78 -16.97
C GLU A 220 -6.82 -12.69 -16.40
N SER A 221 -7.21 -11.42 -16.51
CA SER A 221 -6.48 -10.31 -15.86
C SER A 221 -6.37 -10.50 -14.34
N ILE A 222 -7.46 -10.90 -13.68
CA ILE A 222 -7.44 -11.24 -12.25
C ILE A 222 -6.46 -12.39 -11.97
N ARG A 223 -6.47 -13.48 -12.76
CA ARG A 223 -5.53 -14.60 -12.54
C ARG A 223 -4.08 -14.13 -12.61
N GLU A 224 -3.75 -13.34 -13.62
CA GLU A 224 -2.39 -12.88 -13.87
C GLU A 224 -1.92 -11.86 -12.81
N TYR A 225 -2.76 -10.91 -12.41
CA TYR A 225 -2.42 -10.01 -11.30
C TYR A 225 -2.24 -10.79 -9.98
N TYR A 226 -3.06 -11.82 -9.75
CA TYR A 226 -2.94 -12.69 -8.57
C TYR A 226 -1.61 -13.45 -8.58
N GLN A 227 -1.22 -14.03 -9.72
CA GLN A 227 0.09 -14.68 -9.85
C GLN A 227 1.25 -13.70 -9.66
N ALA A 228 1.17 -12.52 -10.27
CA ALA A 228 2.16 -11.46 -10.09
C ALA A 228 2.33 -11.09 -8.62
N ALA A 229 1.22 -10.89 -7.89
CA ALA A 229 1.26 -10.57 -6.47
C ALA A 229 1.86 -11.71 -5.64
N LYS A 230 1.50 -12.97 -5.95
CA LYS A 230 1.95 -14.17 -5.22
C LYS A 230 3.45 -14.45 -5.37
N LEU A 231 4.00 -14.20 -6.57
CA LEU A 231 5.42 -14.44 -6.87
C LEU A 231 6.36 -13.42 -6.20
N LEU A 232 5.83 -12.26 -5.75
CA LEU A 232 6.64 -11.22 -5.13
C LEU A 232 6.85 -11.51 -3.63
N THR A 233 8.11 -11.76 -3.26
CA THR A 233 8.51 -12.16 -1.91
C THR A 233 8.67 -10.96 -0.94
N GLY A 234 8.58 -9.73 -1.45
CA GLY A 234 8.72 -8.50 -0.65
C GLY A 234 10.12 -8.27 -0.06
N GLN A 235 11.12 -9.03 -0.50
CA GLN A 235 12.50 -8.94 0.02
C GLN A 235 13.21 -7.64 -0.34
N ASP A 236 12.73 -6.93 -1.37
CA ASP A 236 13.24 -5.63 -1.79
C ASP A 236 12.09 -4.63 -2.08
N ILE A 237 12.43 -3.33 -2.08
CA ILE A 237 11.45 -2.25 -2.20
C ILE A 237 10.70 -2.29 -3.54
N ARG A 238 11.35 -2.73 -4.64
CA ARG A 238 10.70 -2.85 -5.95
C ARG A 238 9.65 -3.96 -5.92
N SER A 239 10.00 -5.11 -5.33
CA SER A 239 9.06 -6.21 -5.13
C SER A 239 7.85 -5.80 -4.28
N TYR A 240 8.07 -5.05 -3.20
CA TYR A 240 6.99 -4.54 -2.35
C TYR A 240 6.03 -3.60 -3.11
N ARG A 241 6.57 -2.70 -3.94
CA ARG A 241 5.75 -1.75 -4.71
C ARG A 241 4.97 -2.41 -5.81
N LEU A 242 5.61 -3.27 -6.60
CA LEU A 242 4.93 -3.99 -7.68
C LEU A 242 3.82 -4.89 -7.11
N HIS A 243 4.08 -5.52 -5.96
CA HIS A 243 3.08 -6.30 -5.23
C HIS A 243 1.88 -5.42 -4.87
N ASN A 244 2.11 -4.26 -4.24
CA ASN A 244 1.02 -3.34 -3.89
C ASN A 244 0.24 -2.85 -5.12
N LYS A 245 0.92 -2.60 -6.24
CA LYS A 245 0.27 -2.23 -7.51
C LYS A 245 -0.63 -3.36 -8.02
N ALA A 246 -0.12 -4.60 -8.03
CA ALA A 246 -0.89 -5.77 -8.45
C ALA A 246 -2.11 -6.01 -7.55
N ILE A 247 -1.94 -5.94 -6.22
CA ILE A 247 -3.04 -6.08 -5.26
C ILE A 247 -4.08 -4.97 -5.45
N LYS A 248 -3.66 -3.71 -5.62
CA LYS A 248 -4.58 -2.61 -5.86
C LYS A 248 -5.38 -2.83 -7.15
N LYS A 249 -4.71 -3.26 -8.23
CA LYS A 249 -5.38 -3.59 -9.49
C LYS A 249 -6.38 -4.72 -9.33
N LEU A 250 -6.03 -5.78 -8.62
CA LEU A 250 -6.98 -6.85 -8.29
C LEU A 250 -8.21 -6.30 -7.57
N ASP A 251 -8.02 -5.52 -6.51
CA ASP A 251 -9.11 -4.93 -5.74
C ASP A 251 -10.01 -4.05 -6.64
N ASP A 252 -9.41 -3.15 -7.44
CA ASP A 252 -10.12 -2.29 -8.38
C ASP A 252 -10.99 -3.11 -9.36
N ILE A 253 -10.45 -4.21 -9.91
CA ILE A 253 -11.19 -5.08 -10.83
C ILE A 253 -12.33 -5.79 -10.10
N PHE A 254 -12.07 -6.43 -8.95
CA PHE A 254 -13.11 -7.10 -8.17
C PHE A 254 -14.23 -6.14 -7.76
N MET A 255 -13.91 -4.90 -7.38
CA MET A 255 -14.88 -3.86 -7.01
C MET A 255 -15.86 -3.50 -8.14
N ARG A 256 -15.46 -3.62 -9.42
CA ARG A 256 -16.39 -3.46 -10.55
C ARG A 256 -17.48 -4.53 -10.60
N PHE A 257 -17.22 -5.70 -10.00
CA PHE A 257 -18.13 -6.84 -10.01
C PHE A 257 -18.85 -7.07 -8.70
N PHE A 258 -18.56 -6.32 -7.64
CA PHE A 258 -19.29 -6.42 -6.38
C PHE A 258 -20.66 -5.74 -6.46
N ARG A 259 -21.66 -6.39 -5.86
CA ARG A 259 -22.94 -5.79 -5.49
C ARG A 259 -22.82 -5.04 -4.16
N ASP A 260 -23.84 -4.25 -3.82
CA ASP A 260 -23.87 -3.48 -2.57
C ASP A 260 -23.86 -4.36 -1.30
N ASP A 261 -24.32 -5.61 -1.41
CA ASP A 261 -24.29 -6.60 -0.33
C ASP A 261 -22.95 -7.33 -0.19
N GLY A 262 -21.96 -7.01 -1.03
CA GLY A 262 -20.64 -7.62 -0.99
C GLY A 262 -20.52 -8.97 -1.69
N ALA A 263 -21.53 -9.41 -2.44
CA ALA A 263 -21.40 -10.58 -3.31
C ALA A 263 -20.89 -10.18 -4.72
N LEU A 264 -20.05 -11.03 -5.33
CA LEU A 264 -19.63 -10.85 -6.72
C LEU A 264 -20.76 -11.20 -7.69
N THR A 265 -20.93 -10.42 -8.75
CA THR A 265 -21.96 -10.65 -9.77
C THR A 265 -21.61 -11.83 -10.70
N SER A 266 -22.63 -12.41 -11.33
CA SER A 266 -22.48 -13.46 -12.35
C SER A 266 -21.80 -13.01 -13.64
N ARG A 267 -21.66 -11.70 -13.85
CA ARG A 267 -21.01 -11.11 -15.05
C ARG A 267 -19.51 -11.40 -15.13
N LEU A 268 -18.85 -11.63 -14.00
CA LEU A 268 -17.45 -12.07 -14.01
C LEU A 268 -17.41 -13.54 -14.43
N ASN A 269 -16.82 -13.86 -15.59
CA ASN A 269 -16.75 -15.24 -16.08
C ASN A 269 -15.61 -16.03 -15.41
N MET A 270 -15.77 -16.32 -14.12
CA MET A 270 -14.78 -17.03 -13.29
C MET A 270 -15.48 -18.02 -12.34
N PRO A 271 -14.94 -19.21 -12.06
CA PRO A 271 -15.48 -20.13 -11.04
C PRO A 271 -15.59 -19.47 -9.66
N LEU A 272 -16.64 -19.75 -8.89
CA LEU A 272 -16.89 -19.10 -7.59
C LEU A 272 -15.81 -19.42 -6.57
N GLU A 273 -15.33 -20.66 -6.55
CA GLU A 273 -14.28 -21.14 -5.66
C GLU A 273 -12.95 -20.44 -5.93
N GLU A 274 -12.68 -20.14 -7.21
CA GLU A 274 -11.50 -19.38 -7.62
C GLU A 274 -11.60 -17.92 -7.20
N ARG A 275 -12.75 -17.27 -7.42
CA ARG A 275 -13.00 -15.90 -6.94
C ARG A 275 -12.77 -15.79 -5.44
N ALA A 276 -13.27 -16.77 -4.69
CA ALA A 276 -13.13 -16.80 -3.24
C ALA A 276 -11.68 -16.96 -2.78
N LEU A 277 -10.93 -17.86 -3.43
CA LEU A 277 -9.51 -18.05 -3.14
C LEU A 277 -8.70 -16.78 -3.35
N ILE A 278 -8.92 -16.09 -4.48
CA ILE A 278 -8.16 -14.87 -4.81
C ILE A 278 -8.57 -13.73 -3.88
N TYR A 279 -9.86 -13.59 -3.58
CA TYR A 279 -10.32 -12.54 -2.68
C TYR A 279 -9.88 -12.76 -1.23
N GLU A 280 -9.85 -14.01 -0.75
CA GLU A 280 -9.25 -14.35 0.54
C GLU A 280 -7.78 -13.91 0.60
N TYR A 281 -7.01 -14.17 -0.46
CA TYR A 281 -5.62 -13.73 -0.54
C TYR A 281 -5.50 -12.20 -0.42
N LEU A 282 -6.35 -11.43 -1.11
CA LEU A 282 -6.37 -9.96 -1.01
C LEU A 282 -6.59 -9.48 0.42
N ILE A 283 -7.52 -10.11 1.14
CA ILE A 283 -7.93 -9.66 2.46
C ILE A 283 -6.97 -10.10 3.56
N VAL A 284 -6.59 -11.38 3.57
CA VAL A 284 -5.74 -11.97 4.62
C VAL A 284 -4.32 -11.44 4.54
N LYS A 285 -3.79 -11.24 3.33
CA LYS A 285 -2.40 -10.78 3.16
C LYS A 285 -2.24 -9.27 3.20
N TYR A 286 -3.33 -8.51 3.09
CA TYR A 286 -3.22 -7.06 2.91
C TYR A 286 -4.21 -6.24 3.76
N GLU A 287 -3.96 -6.21 5.07
CA GLU A 287 -4.72 -5.43 6.06
C GLU A 287 -4.76 -3.90 5.77
N LYS A 288 -3.88 -3.39 4.92
CA LYS A 288 -3.78 -1.96 4.60
C LYS A 288 -4.74 -1.47 3.50
N LEU A 289 -5.39 -2.35 2.73
CA LEU A 289 -6.31 -1.94 1.65
C LEU A 289 -7.76 -1.85 2.12
N PRO A 290 -8.37 -0.65 2.20
CA PRO A 290 -9.73 -0.49 2.66
C PRO A 290 -10.73 -1.12 1.68
N SER A 291 -11.04 -2.40 1.86
CA SER A 291 -12.23 -3.03 1.26
C SER A 291 -13.43 -2.80 2.18
N ARG A 292 -14.49 -2.18 1.67
CA ARG A 292 -15.76 -2.01 2.40
C ARG A 292 -16.43 -3.35 2.77
N PHE A 293 -15.98 -4.46 2.19
CA PHE A 293 -16.50 -5.81 2.45
C PHE A 293 -15.55 -6.67 3.29
N ARG A 294 -14.51 -6.09 3.90
CA ARG A 294 -13.53 -6.83 4.71
C ARG A 294 -14.16 -7.66 5.84
N ALA A 295 -15.21 -7.13 6.47
CA ALA A 295 -15.93 -7.82 7.55
C ALA A 295 -16.61 -9.13 7.10
N LEU A 296 -16.91 -9.26 5.80
CA LEU A 296 -17.57 -10.43 5.20
C LEU A 296 -16.57 -11.48 4.68
N ALA A 297 -15.28 -11.33 5.00
CA ALA A 297 -14.24 -12.24 4.53
C ALA A 297 -13.28 -12.66 5.65
N GLU A 298 -13.74 -12.61 6.90
CA GLU A 298 -13.00 -13.09 8.08
C GLU A 298 -12.66 -14.59 8.01
N SER A 299 -13.31 -15.34 7.11
CA SER A 299 -12.90 -16.70 6.73
C SER A 299 -13.22 -16.99 5.26
N ARG A 300 -12.42 -17.87 4.63
CA ARG A 300 -12.65 -18.36 3.27
C ARG A 300 -14.05 -18.95 3.08
N ASN A 301 -14.45 -19.83 4.00
CA ASN A 301 -15.74 -20.50 3.96
C ASN A 301 -16.89 -19.51 4.14
N GLY A 302 -16.71 -18.51 5.00
CA GLY A 302 -17.68 -17.44 5.17
C GLY A 302 -17.86 -16.67 3.88
N TYR A 303 -16.76 -16.26 3.23
CA TYR A 303 -16.84 -15.55 1.96
C TYR A 303 -17.49 -16.40 0.86
N LEU A 304 -17.17 -17.70 0.78
CA LEU A 304 -17.84 -18.63 -0.13
C LEU A 304 -19.35 -18.72 0.11
N ALA A 305 -19.78 -18.74 1.38
CA ALA A 305 -21.20 -18.75 1.72
C ALA A 305 -21.91 -17.49 1.21
N THR A 306 -21.30 -16.31 1.37
CA THR A 306 -21.80 -15.04 0.84
C THR A 306 -21.95 -15.07 -0.68
N LEU A 307 -20.96 -15.64 -1.38
CA LEU A 307 -21.03 -15.82 -2.83
C LEU A 307 -22.16 -16.77 -3.21
N TYR A 308 -22.22 -17.98 -2.67
CA TYR A 308 -23.28 -18.94 -3.01
C TYR A 308 -24.68 -18.40 -2.74
N TYR A 309 -24.88 -17.74 -1.60
CA TYR A 309 -26.13 -17.05 -1.28
C TYR A 309 -26.47 -16.01 -2.35
N GLY A 310 -25.49 -15.19 -2.75
CA GLY A 310 -25.70 -14.17 -3.76
C GLY A 310 -26.07 -14.70 -5.15
N PHE A 311 -25.71 -15.94 -5.46
CA PHE A 311 -26.07 -16.63 -6.70
C PHE A 311 -27.33 -17.49 -6.58
N GLY A 312 -27.94 -17.57 -5.39
CA GLY A 312 -29.15 -18.37 -5.13
C GLY A 312 -28.89 -19.86 -4.89
N ASP A 313 -27.63 -20.29 -4.70
CA ASP A 313 -27.28 -21.67 -4.34
C ASP A 313 -27.30 -21.83 -2.81
N PHE A 314 -28.50 -21.82 -2.23
CA PHE A 314 -28.70 -21.79 -0.78
C PHE A 314 -28.14 -23.03 -0.07
N GLU A 315 -28.16 -24.20 -0.71
CA GLU A 315 -27.60 -25.43 -0.13
C GLU A 315 -26.08 -25.37 0.01
N LYS A 316 -25.36 -24.88 -1.00
CA LYS A 316 -23.92 -24.67 -0.88
C LYS A 316 -23.60 -23.52 0.08
N ALA A 317 -24.42 -22.47 0.10
CA ALA A 317 -24.26 -21.37 1.05
C ALA A 317 -24.36 -21.87 2.51
N ASP A 318 -25.38 -22.67 2.84
CA ASP A 318 -25.57 -23.29 4.16
C ASP A 318 -24.39 -24.22 4.53
N ARG A 319 -23.93 -25.03 3.58
CA ARG A 319 -22.78 -25.92 3.77
C ARG A 319 -21.50 -25.16 4.15
N GLU A 320 -21.20 -24.08 3.45
CA GLU A 320 -19.97 -23.31 3.68
C GLU A 320 -20.04 -22.45 4.95
N ILE A 321 -21.20 -21.87 5.27
CA ILE A 321 -21.36 -21.10 6.52
C ILE A 321 -21.29 -21.99 7.75
N ARG A 322 -21.77 -23.25 7.67
CA ARG A 322 -21.60 -24.23 8.76
C ARG A 322 -20.15 -24.57 9.04
N LYS A 323 -19.33 -24.79 8.00
CA LYS A 323 -17.87 -24.99 8.18
C LYS A 323 -17.22 -23.81 8.89
N THR A 324 -17.69 -22.61 8.59
CA THR A 324 -17.23 -21.38 9.26
C THR A 324 -17.57 -21.40 10.75
N PHE A 325 -18.80 -21.80 11.08
CA PHE A 325 -19.26 -21.90 12.46
C PHE A 325 -18.57 -23.01 13.23
N GLU A 326 -18.34 -24.17 12.61
CA GLU A 326 -17.55 -25.27 13.16
C GLU A 326 -16.13 -24.81 13.53
N ASN A 327 -15.44 -24.13 12.61
CA ASN A 327 -14.11 -23.57 12.84
C ASN A 327 -14.08 -22.54 13.99
N TRP A 328 -15.18 -21.82 14.19
CA TRP A 328 -15.32 -20.83 15.24
C TRP A 328 -15.95 -21.38 16.53
N HIS A 329 -16.19 -22.70 16.57
CA HIS A 329 -16.91 -23.41 17.63
C HIS A 329 -18.22 -22.74 18.02
N ILE A 330 -18.97 -22.25 17.01
CA ILE A 330 -20.29 -21.66 17.20
C ILE A 330 -21.32 -22.76 17.11
N ASN A 331 -21.98 -23.01 18.23
CA ASN A 331 -23.24 -23.74 18.30
C ASN A 331 -24.33 -22.73 18.64
N TYR A 332 -25.45 -22.71 17.92
CA TYR A 332 -26.53 -21.76 18.19
C TYR A 332 -27.01 -21.81 19.64
N LYS A 333 -27.10 -23.00 20.22
CA LYS A 333 -27.53 -23.19 21.61
C LYS A 333 -26.56 -22.56 22.60
N ASP A 334 -25.27 -22.83 22.45
CA ASP A 334 -24.21 -22.31 23.34
C ASP A 334 -23.96 -20.81 23.11
N ALA A 335 -24.14 -20.36 21.87
CA ALA A 335 -24.01 -18.98 21.48
C ALA A 335 -25.12 -18.15 22.15
N ILE A 336 -26.36 -18.64 22.27
CA ILE A 336 -27.46 -17.92 22.92
C ILE A 336 -27.09 -17.57 24.37
N GLU A 337 -26.48 -18.52 25.08
CA GLU A 337 -26.08 -18.35 26.48
C GLU A 337 -24.86 -17.42 26.64
N ASN A 338 -23.98 -17.36 25.64
CA ASN A 338 -22.70 -16.62 25.68
C ASN A 338 -22.55 -15.54 24.59
N TRP A 339 -23.65 -14.96 24.13
CA TRP A 339 -23.65 -14.05 22.97
C TRP A 339 -22.70 -12.85 23.10
N LYS A 340 -22.40 -12.39 24.34
CA LYS A 340 -21.47 -11.28 24.63
C LYS A 340 -20.06 -11.56 24.12
N VAL A 341 -19.65 -12.83 24.03
CA VAL A 341 -18.34 -13.25 23.51
C VAL A 341 -18.32 -13.28 21.97
N HIS A 342 -19.49 -13.16 21.33
CA HIS A 342 -19.67 -13.43 19.91
C HIS A 342 -20.25 -12.25 19.12
N VAL A 343 -20.18 -11.03 19.65
CA VAL A 343 -20.74 -9.81 19.01
C VAL A 343 -20.16 -9.55 17.61
N LYS A 344 -18.91 -9.93 17.33
CA LYS A 344 -18.33 -9.80 15.98
C LYS A 344 -18.90 -10.81 14.97
N LYS A 345 -19.53 -11.88 15.44
CA LYS A 345 -20.09 -12.98 14.62
C LYS A 345 -21.55 -12.71 14.18
N ILE A 346 -22.18 -11.63 14.66
CA ILE A 346 -23.57 -11.27 14.34
C ILE A 346 -23.84 -11.21 12.82
N PRO A 347 -23.02 -10.54 11.99
CA PRO A 347 -23.30 -10.46 10.55
C PRO A 347 -23.38 -11.82 9.86
N TRP A 348 -22.57 -12.79 10.33
CA TRP A 348 -22.57 -14.15 9.82
C TRP A 348 -23.82 -14.93 10.21
N ILE A 349 -24.32 -14.71 11.42
CA ILE A 349 -25.57 -15.32 11.88
C ILE A 349 -26.78 -14.75 11.12
N GLU A 350 -26.78 -13.45 10.87
CA GLU A 350 -27.79 -12.79 10.01
C GLU A 350 -27.76 -13.36 8.58
N LEU A 351 -26.58 -13.55 8.00
CA LEU A 351 -26.44 -14.20 6.70
C LEU A 351 -26.96 -15.64 6.70
N HIS A 352 -26.64 -16.44 7.73
CA HIS A 352 -27.13 -17.82 7.81
C HIS A 352 -28.67 -17.86 7.94
N ILE A 353 -29.28 -16.95 8.71
CA ILE A 353 -30.75 -16.82 8.80
C ILE A 353 -31.33 -16.57 7.41
N LYS A 354 -30.80 -15.61 6.65
CA LYS A 354 -31.27 -15.32 5.28
C LYS A 354 -31.15 -16.53 4.37
N ILE A 355 -30.03 -17.24 4.42
CA ILE A 355 -29.81 -18.47 3.65
C ILE A 355 -30.87 -19.53 3.97
N LEU A 356 -31.12 -19.79 5.25
CA LEU A 356 -32.10 -20.79 5.67
C LEU A 356 -33.53 -20.39 5.31
N GLU A 357 -33.88 -19.11 5.47
CA GLU A 357 -35.22 -18.59 5.15
C GLU A 357 -35.53 -18.65 3.65
N GLU A 358 -34.66 -18.07 2.83
CA GLU A 358 -34.86 -18.01 1.38
C GLU A 358 -34.70 -19.38 0.71
N GLY A 359 -33.80 -20.22 1.24
CA GLY A 359 -33.61 -21.59 0.76
C GLY A 359 -34.65 -22.58 1.27
N GLY A 360 -35.48 -22.22 2.25
CA GLY A 360 -36.43 -23.14 2.89
C GLY A 360 -35.75 -24.31 3.62
N LEU A 361 -34.58 -24.07 4.22
CA LEU A 361 -33.71 -25.10 4.79
C LEU A 361 -33.84 -25.18 6.32
N TYR A 362 -33.73 -26.40 6.87
CA TYR A 362 -33.59 -26.73 8.30
C TYR A 362 -34.36 -25.82 9.30
N PRO A 363 -35.69 -25.98 9.42
CA PRO A 363 -36.55 -25.09 10.22
C PRO A 363 -36.13 -24.91 11.69
N ASN A 364 -35.63 -25.97 12.34
CA ASN A 364 -35.20 -25.91 13.74
C ASN A 364 -33.95 -25.03 13.91
N SER A 365 -32.97 -25.17 13.01
CA SER A 365 -31.76 -24.33 13.02
C SER A 365 -32.10 -22.85 12.78
N LEU A 366 -33.10 -22.58 11.94
CA LEU A 366 -33.61 -21.23 11.73
C LEU A 366 -34.24 -20.66 13.00
N THR A 367 -35.05 -21.45 13.72
CA THR A 367 -35.61 -21.03 15.02
C THR A 367 -34.53 -20.69 16.04
N ASP A 368 -33.50 -21.54 16.17
CA ASP A 368 -32.41 -21.32 17.12
C ASP A 368 -31.62 -20.05 16.77
N ALA A 369 -31.31 -19.83 15.49
CA ALA A 369 -30.61 -18.64 15.00
C ALA A 369 -31.40 -17.34 15.26
N ARG A 370 -32.72 -17.36 15.06
CA ARG A 370 -33.61 -16.20 15.36
C ARG A 370 -33.64 -15.90 16.85
N ASN A 371 -33.72 -16.93 17.70
CA ASN A 371 -33.70 -16.77 19.15
C ASN A 371 -32.39 -16.12 19.62
N TYR A 372 -31.27 -16.54 19.04
CA TYR A 372 -29.97 -15.92 19.27
C TYR A 372 -29.97 -14.42 18.92
N LEU A 373 -30.41 -14.07 17.71
CA LEU A 373 -30.40 -12.67 17.25
C LEU A 373 -31.31 -11.78 18.11
N LYS A 374 -32.46 -12.32 18.53
CA LYS A 374 -33.39 -11.65 19.45
C LYS A 374 -32.74 -11.34 20.80
N ALA A 375 -32.07 -12.31 21.43
CA ALA A 375 -31.39 -12.12 22.71
C ALA A 375 -30.29 -11.04 22.63
N TYR A 376 -29.53 -11.00 21.52
CA TYR A 376 -28.52 -9.97 21.26
C TYR A 376 -29.13 -8.55 21.26
N TYR A 377 -30.18 -8.31 20.47
CA TYR A 377 -30.77 -6.98 20.34
C TYR A 377 -31.53 -6.52 21.58
N GLU A 378 -32.19 -7.44 22.29
CA GLU A 378 -32.88 -7.12 23.55
C GLU A 378 -31.91 -6.59 24.61
N GLU A 379 -30.71 -7.15 24.73
CA GLU A 379 -29.71 -6.61 25.65
C GLU A 379 -28.97 -5.39 25.10
N LYS A 380 -28.66 -5.33 23.79
CA LYS A 380 -28.08 -4.11 23.20
C LYS A 380 -28.95 -2.89 23.51
N LYS A 381 -30.27 -3.04 23.41
CA LYS A 381 -31.25 -2.02 23.81
C LYS A 381 -31.13 -1.64 25.28
N LYS A 382 -31.00 -2.60 26.20
CA LYS A 382 -30.76 -2.32 27.64
C LYS A 382 -29.44 -1.61 27.90
N GLY A 383 -28.38 -1.95 27.15
CA GLY A 383 -27.06 -1.34 27.23
C GLY A 383 -27.05 0.11 26.75
N GLU A 384 -27.72 0.40 25.63
CA GLU A 384 -27.89 1.77 25.11
C GLU A 384 -28.76 2.62 26.06
N GLU A 385 -29.76 2.03 26.71
CA GLU A 385 -30.54 2.67 27.77
C GLU A 385 -29.65 2.97 29.00
N ALA A 386 -28.81 2.02 29.43
CA ALA A 386 -27.81 2.21 30.50
C ALA A 386 -26.74 3.28 30.18
N GLU A 387 -26.31 3.39 28.93
CA GLU A 387 -25.37 4.40 28.45
C GLU A 387 -26.00 5.81 28.46
N LYS A 388 -27.30 5.91 28.14
CA LYS A 388 -28.10 7.15 28.26
C LYS A 388 -28.17 7.62 29.72
N TYR A 389 -28.28 6.69 30.67
CA TYR A 389 -28.29 6.94 32.11
C TYR A 389 -26.90 7.37 32.66
N ARG A 390 -25.80 6.81 32.15
CA ARG A 390 -24.43 7.25 32.49
C ARG A 390 -24.16 8.73 32.17
N LYS A 391 -24.84 9.30 31.17
CA LYS A 391 -24.64 10.70 30.76
C LYS A 391 -25.22 11.75 31.71
N ILE A 392 -26.11 11.40 32.66
CA ILE A 392 -26.71 12.35 33.61
C ILE A 392 -26.07 12.34 35.01
N PHE A 393 -25.10 11.45 35.25
CA PHE A 393 -24.32 11.41 36.49
C PHE A 393 -22.91 11.95 36.28
N GLU A 394 -22.36 12.55 37.33
CA GLU A 394 -20.94 12.89 37.42
C GLU A 394 -20.39 12.54 38.81
N LEU A 395 -19.07 12.42 38.89
CA LEU A 395 -18.33 12.13 40.11
C LEU A 395 -17.66 13.42 40.58
N ASP A 396 -17.91 13.80 41.82
CA ASP A 396 -17.17 14.86 42.53
C ASP A 396 -16.41 14.29 43.73
N GLU A 397 -15.70 15.15 44.46
CA GLU A 397 -14.91 14.82 45.65
C GLU A 397 -15.76 14.21 46.80
N TYR A 398 -17.09 14.30 46.70
CA TYR A 398 -18.04 13.79 47.68
C TYR A 398 -18.89 12.60 47.14
N GLY A 399 -18.59 12.08 45.95
CA GLY A 399 -19.21 10.88 45.36
C GLY A 399 -20.11 11.16 44.14
N ARG A 400 -21.06 10.25 43.85
CA ARG A 400 -21.97 10.36 42.70
C ARG A 400 -23.05 11.42 42.93
N ARG A 401 -23.22 12.37 41.99
CA ARG A 401 -24.33 13.34 41.95
C ARG A 401 -25.01 13.38 40.57
N TYR A 402 -26.25 13.85 40.53
CA TYR A 402 -26.91 14.16 39.25
C TYR A 402 -26.36 15.47 38.68
N LYS A 403 -26.11 15.54 37.36
CA LYS A 403 -25.62 16.74 36.65
C LYS A 403 -26.55 17.96 36.73
N VAL A 404 -27.77 17.76 37.19
CA VAL A 404 -28.76 18.81 37.51
C VAL A 404 -28.59 19.38 38.94
N GLY A 405 -27.49 19.03 39.62
CA GLY A 405 -27.10 19.60 40.91
C GLY A 405 -27.87 19.07 42.11
N LEU A 406 -28.25 17.79 42.10
CA LEU A 406 -29.01 17.17 43.18
C LEU A 406 -28.26 15.97 43.77
N LYS A 407 -28.25 15.86 45.11
CA LYS A 407 -27.80 14.67 45.85
C LYS A 407 -28.91 14.14 46.74
N VAL A 408 -29.21 12.86 46.61
CA VAL A 408 -30.25 12.13 47.37
C VAL A 408 -29.67 10.82 47.90
N PRO A 409 -30.20 10.27 49.01
CA PRO A 409 -29.72 9.02 49.56
C PRO A 409 -30.18 7.85 48.68
N ASN A 410 -29.36 6.82 48.57
CA ASN A 410 -29.68 5.63 47.78
C ASN A 410 -30.58 4.66 48.57
N ARG A 411 -31.82 5.08 48.86
CA ARG A 411 -32.83 4.28 49.57
C ARG A 411 -34.23 4.57 49.06
N GLU A 412 -35.11 3.57 49.13
CA GLU A 412 -36.53 3.68 48.81
C GLU A 412 -37.32 4.31 49.97
N SER A 413 -38.37 5.07 49.65
CA SER A 413 -39.31 5.62 50.62
C SER A 413 -40.69 5.81 50.00
N ASP A 414 -41.72 5.35 50.72
CA ASP A 414 -43.11 5.50 50.29
C ASP A 414 -43.61 6.96 50.34
N GLU A 415 -42.94 7.81 51.13
CA GLU A 415 -43.31 9.21 51.33
C GLU A 415 -42.70 10.16 50.29
N GLY A 416 -41.59 9.79 49.66
CA GLY A 416 -40.87 10.61 48.69
C GLY A 416 -39.35 10.62 48.92
N ILE A 417 -38.61 11.31 48.06
CA ILE A 417 -37.13 11.32 48.11
C ILE A 417 -36.60 12.54 48.86
N LEU A 418 -35.88 12.31 49.96
CA LEU A 418 -35.22 13.36 50.75
C LEU A 418 -34.02 13.96 50.01
N VAL A 419 -33.99 15.28 49.92
CA VAL A 419 -32.89 16.07 49.35
C VAL A 419 -31.80 16.26 50.39
N VAL A 420 -30.63 15.68 50.14
CA VAL A 420 -29.47 15.72 51.07
C VAL A 420 -28.55 16.90 50.74
N HIS A 421 -28.44 17.25 49.47
CA HIS A 421 -27.68 18.42 49.02
C HIS A 421 -28.24 18.95 47.69
N VAL A 422 -28.19 20.27 47.52
CA VAL A 422 -28.49 20.98 46.27
C VAL A 422 -27.27 21.85 45.95
N PHE A 423 -26.78 21.78 44.72
CA PHE A 423 -25.58 22.50 44.30
C PHE A 423 -25.95 23.85 43.69
N GLU A 424 -25.28 24.91 44.15
CA GLU A 424 -25.55 26.28 43.76
C GLU A 424 -25.38 26.51 42.25
N GLY A 425 -26.32 27.24 41.63
CA GLY A 425 -26.30 27.58 40.21
C GLY A 425 -26.81 26.48 39.27
N TYR A 426 -27.24 25.32 39.80
CA TYR A 426 -27.78 24.21 39.01
C TYR A 426 -29.32 24.24 38.95
N PRO A 427 -29.96 23.50 38.01
CA PRO A 427 -31.41 23.50 37.81
C PRO A 427 -32.27 23.36 39.09
N PHE A 428 -31.91 22.45 40.00
CA PHE A 428 -32.66 22.26 41.24
C PHE A 428 -32.53 23.44 42.21
N ASP A 429 -31.37 24.10 42.24
CA ASP A 429 -31.15 25.32 43.02
C ASP A 429 -31.94 26.51 42.45
N LYS A 430 -31.89 26.68 41.13
CA LYS A 430 -32.66 27.69 40.39
C LYS A 430 -34.17 27.52 40.54
N ALA A 431 -34.64 26.27 40.66
CA ALA A 431 -36.03 25.94 40.96
C ALA A 431 -36.44 26.23 42.42
N GLY A 432 -35.49 26.62 43.27
CA GLY A 432 -35.72 26.95 44.68
C GLY A 432 -35.82 25.73 45.60
N ILE A 433 -35.36 24.55 45.15
CA ILE A 433 -35.31 23.32 45.96
C ILE A 433 -34.13 23.41 46.92
N ARG A 434 -34.33 22.97 48.16
CA ARG A 434 -33.36 23.12 49.26
C ARG A 434 -33.06 21.79 49.93
N LYS A 435 -31.92 21.73 50.61
CA LYS A 435 -31.61 20.63 51.52
C LYS A 435 -32.73 20.48 52.56
N GLY A 436 -33.18 19.24 52.78
CA GLY A 436 -34.27 18.93 53.70
C GLY A 436 -35.65 18.87 53.03
N ASP A 437 -35.78 19.30 51.77
CA ASP A 437 -37.01 19.06 51.00
C ASP A 437 -37.20 17.57 50.72
N MET A 438 -38.45 17.13 50.62
CA MET A 438 -38.79 15.78 50.17
C MET A 438 -39.55 15.87 48.85
N ILE A 439 -38.97 15.33 47.78
CA ILE A 439 -39.57 15.32 46.45
C ILE A 439 -40.63 14.23 46.40
N LEU A 440 -41.89 14.63 46.22
CA LEU A 440 -43.04 13.74 46.18
C LEU A 440 -43.36 13.32 44.74
N GLU A 441 -43.38 14.29 43.83
CA GLU A 441 -43.72 14.09 42.43
C GLU A 441 -42.86 14.95 41.50
N ILE A 442 -42.52 14.42 40.33
CA ILE A 442 -41.94 15.18 39.21
C ILE A 442 -42.81 14.89 37.99
N ALA A 443 -43.24 15.93 37.28
CA ALA A 443 -44.13 15.81 36.11
C ALA A 443 -45.39 14.97 36.40
N HIS A 444 -46.04 15.21 37.54
CA HIS A 444 -47.23 14.49 38.02
C HIS A 444 -47.04 12.98 38.23
N ARG A 445 -45.79 12.51 38.35
CA ARG A 445 -45.45 11.12 38.65
C ARG A 445 -44.83 11.03 40.02
N LYS A 446 -45.35 10.13 40.87
CA LYS A 446 -44.77 9.85 42.18
C LYS A 446 -43.33 9.38 42.04
N VAL A 447 -42.49 9.85 42.97
CA VAL A 447 -41.06 9.50 43.04
C VAL A 447 -40.81 8.82 44.38
N GLN A 448 -40.51 7.53 44.36
CA GLN A 448 -40.32 6.72 45.58
C GLN A 448 -38.89 6.17 45.70
N ARG A 449 -38.20 6.07 44.55
CA ARG A 449 -36.80 5.66 44.46
C ARG A 449 -35.97 6.72 43.74
N PRO A 450 -34.67 6.85 44.03
CA PRO A 450 -33.79 7.74 43.29
C PRO A 450 -33.88 7.56 41.77
N PHE A 451 -34.02 6.32 41.28
CA PHE A 451 -34.21 5.99 39.87
C PHE A 451 -35.49 6.58 39.24
N ASP A 452 -36.51 6.90 40.04
CA ASP A 452 -37.73 7.53 39.53
C ASP A 452 -37.47 8.98 39.07
N ILE A 453 -36.57 9.71 39.76
CA ILE A 453 -36.15 11.06 39.36
C ILE A 453 -35.54 11.00 37.96
N GLU A 454 -34.62 10.07 37.76
CA GLU A 454 -33.93 9.81 36.49
C GLU A 454 -34.91 9.44 35.35
N ARG A 455 -35.81 8.49 35.62
CA ARG A 455 -36.80 8.04 34.64
C ARG A 455 -37.74 9.16 34.17
N VAL A 456 -38.01 10.13 35.03
CA VAL A 456 -38.84 11.28 34.69
C VAL A 456 -38.04 12.32 33.92
N LEU A 457 -36.88 12.74 34.43
CA LEU A 457 -36.09 13.83 33.84
C LEU A 457 -35.57 13.50 32.42
N THR A 458 -35.25 12.23 32.13
CA THR A 458 -34.78 11.79 30.80
C THR A 458 -35.82 11.89 29.66
N LYS A 459 -37.06 12.28 29.98
CA LYS A 459 -38.15 12.46 29.01
C LYS A 459 -38.34 13.92 28.57
N PHE A 460 -37.63 14.85 29.19
CA PHE A 460 -37.75 16.28 28.93
C PHE A 460 -36.48 16.80 28.23
N LYS A 461 -36.66 17.82 27.38
CA LYS A 461 -35.59 18.53 26.68
C LYS A 461 -35.15 19.75 27.50
N PRO A 462 -33.92 20.26 27.29
CA PRO A 462 -33.53 21.57 27.82
C PRO A 462 -34.54 22.66 27.45
N GLY A 463 -34.82 23.56 28.38
CA GLY A 463 -35.83 24.63 28.29
C GLY A 463 -37.26 24.19 28.61
N ASN A 464 -37.53 22.94 28.97
CA ASN A 464 -38.87 22.53 29.41
C ASN A 464 -39.15 22.92 30.86
N ASP A 465 -40.36 23.45 31.11
CA ASP A 465 -40.91 23.67 32.44
C ASP A 465 -41.45 22.35 33.01
N ILE A 466 -40.82 21.86 34.08
CA ILE A 466 -41.17 20.58 34.70
C ILE A 466 -41.75 20.85 36.09
N PRO A 467 -43.04 20.52 36.35
CA PRO A 467 -43.63 20.73 37.66
C PRO A 467 -43.07 19.72 38.66
N VAL A 468 -42.61 20.21 39.81
CA VAL A 468 -42.07 19.42 40.92
C VAL A 468 -42.87 19.71 42.17
N LYS A 469 -43.39 18.66 42.80
CA LYS A 469 -44.09 18.74 44.07
C LYS A 469 -43.15 18.32 45.19
N VAL A 470 -42.89 19.23 46.13
CA VAL A 470 -42.02 18.96 47.29
C VAL A 470 -42.75 19.19 48.60
N LYS A 471 -42.36 18.47 49.63
CA LYS A 471 -42.73 18.72 51.02
C LYS A 471 -41.54 19.39 51.73
N ARG A 472 -41.77 20.57 52.29
CA ARG A 472 -40.79 21.35 53.06
C ARG A 472 -41.31 21.52 54.48
N GLY A 473 -40.76 20.78 55.43
CA GLY A 473 -41.35 20.67 56.76
C GLY A 473 -42.76 20.09 56.68
N ASN A 474 -43.78 20.88 57.04
CA ASN A 474 -45.19 20.49 56.97
C ASN A 474 -45.93 21.07 55.75
N GLU A 475 -45.27 21.88 54.92
CA GLU A 475 -45.88 22.55 53.78
C GLU A 475 -45.64 21.76 52.48
N ILE A 476 -46.62 21.78 51.56
CA ILE A 476 -46.49 21.27 50.21
C ILE A 476 -46.29 22.45 49.26
N LEU A 477 -45.19 22.42 48.51
CA LEU A 477 -44.83 23.43 47.52
C LEU A 477 -44.86 22.83 46.11
N PHE A 478 -45.29 23.63 45.14
CA PHE A 478 -45.21 23.33 43.72
C PHE A 478 -44.18 24.26 43.09
N LEU A 479 -43.10 23.68 42.58
CA LEU A 479 -41.97 24.38 42.00
C LEU A 479 -41.86 24.02 40.52
N THR A 480 -41.24 24.89 39.73
CA THR A 480 -40.95 24.64 38.32
C THR A 480 -39.46 24.43 38.15
N LEU A 481 -39.09 23.26 37.66
CA LEU A 481 -37.71 22.91 37.31
C LEU A 481 -37.50 23.15 35.82
N ILE A 482 -36.48 23.94 35.48
CA ILE A 482 -36.04 24.16 34.10
C ILE A 482 -34.69 23.46 33.93
N ILE A 483 -34.62 22.50 33.00
CA ILE A 483 -33.35 21.87 32.62
C ILE A 483 -32.69 22.79 31.60
N GLU A 484 -31.46 23.24 31.85
CA GLU A 484 -30.71 24.13 30.95
C GLU A 484 -29.86 23.38 29.92
#